data_AF-A0AAN9XSF8-F1
#
_entry.id   AF-A0AAN9XSF8-F1
#
_cell.length_a   1.000
_cell.length_b   1.000
_cell.length_c   1.000
_cell.angle_alpha   90.00
_cell.angle_beta   90.00
_cell.angle_gamma   90.00
#
_symmetry.space_group_name_H-M   'P 1'
#
loop_
_entity.id
_entity.type
_entity.pdbx_description
1 polymer ?
#
loop_
_entity_poly.entity_id
_entity_poly.type
_entity_poly.pdbx_seq_one_letter_code
_entity_poly.pdbx_strand_id
1 'polypeptide(L)'
;MDEEIGAIERNKTWELIDLPEGARPIGLDLILLDAALRFKDFNYGPDVLKEEVEKYKRYGERLEPFIADTVHVMNDAIAQKKILELIPLLHHLVHQQVVKAYTTRVGSGPFPTEILGSIGDLLRFAGQEFGNITGRPRRCGWLDIVALKYSCQINGFSALNLTKLDILSNLDEIQLGVSYKLADGTPVKSFPSDLRLLEQLNVEYEVVPGWKSDISCVRNYSDLPKAARQYVERSYPLHWCWARP
;
A
#
# COMPACT_ATOMS: atom_id res chain seq x y z
N MET A 1 28.26 31.29 1.51
CA MET A 1 27.12 30.53 2.09
C MET A 1 26.59 29.51 1.09
N ASP A 2 26.57 29.81 -0.22
CA ASP A 2 26.28 28.83 -1.28
C ASP A 2 27.38 27.77 -1.50
N GLU A 3 28.64 28.06 -1.18
CA GLU A 3 29.76 27.10 -1.32
C GLU A 3 29.84 26.04 -0.20
N GLU A 4 29.32 26.33 1.00
CA GLU A 4 29.36 25.37 2.13
C GLU A 4 28.21 24.35 2.09
N ILE A 5 27.10 24.67 1.40
CA ILE A 5 25.98 23.73 1.20
C ILE A 5 26.37 22.63 0.21
N GLY A 6 27.22 22.92 -0.78
CA GLY A 6 27.68 21.94 -1.78
C GLY A 6 28.63 20.85 -1.22
N ALA A 7 29.21 21.05 -0.04
CA ALA A 7 30.18 20.12 0.55
C ALA A 7 29.54 19.10 1.50
N ILE A 8 28.34 19.35 2.02
CA ILE A 8 27.77 18.58 3.14
C ILE A 8 26.98 17.34 2.70
N GLU A 9 26.56 17.20 1.43
CA GLU A 9 25.72 16.07 1.01
C GLU A 9 26.16 15.34 -0.27
N ARG A 10 27.44 15.00 -0.38
CA ARG A 10 27.85 13.90 -1.27
C ARG A 10 27.61 12.55 -0.58
N ASN A 11 26.34 12.21 -0.38
CA ASN A 11 25.92 10.91 0.14
C ASN A 11 26.17 9.77 -0.89
N LYS A 12 26.09 8.51 -0.45
CA LYS A 12 26.42 7.28 -1.21
C LYS A 12 25.90 7.17 -2.65
N THR A 13 24.88 7.94 -3.02
CA THR A 13 24.38 8.11 -4.40
C THR A 13 25.48 8.52 -5.40
N TRP A 14 26.50 9.24 -4.92
CA TRP A 14 27.60 9.76 -5.74
C TRP A 14 28.78 8.79 -5.91
N GLU A 15 28.78 7.62 -5.25
CA GLU A 15 29.96 6.71 -5.22
C GLU A 15 30.47 6.29 -6.60
N LEU A 16 29.59 6.19 -7.60
CA LEU A 16 29.97 5.81 -8.97
C LEU A 16 30.17 7.01 -9.90
N ILE A 17 29.61 8.18 -9.55
CA ILE A 17 29.76 9.44 -10.31
C ILE A 17 31.12 10.06 -10.01
N ASP A 18 31.49 10.10 -8.74
CA ASP A 18 32.77 10.62 -8.25
C ASP A 18 33.88 9.57 -8.27
N LEU A 19 33.64 8.38 -8.84
CA LEU A 19 34.62 7.31 -8.90
C LEU A 19 35.81 7.74 -9.78
N PRO A 20 37.03 7.86 -9.21
CA PRO A 20 38.20 8.26 -10.01
C PRO A 20 38.45 7.28 -11.15
N GLU A 21 38.97 7.77 -12.26
CA GLU A 21 39.29 6.92 -13.40
C GLU A 21 40.31 5.83 -12.98
N GLY A 22 39.96 4.57 -13.22
CA GLY A 22 40.77 3.41 -12.80
C GLY A 22 40.60 2.98 -11.33
N ALA A 23 39.82 3.70 -10.52
CA ALA A 23 39.50 3.26 -9.17
C ALA A 23 38.52 2.08 -9.19
N ARG A 24 38.70 1.15 -8.24
CA ARG A 24 37.82 -0.01 -8.09
C ARG A 24 36.51 0.43 -7.41
N PRO A 25 35.33 0.08 -7.95
CA PRO A 25 34.02 0.42 -7.37
C PRO A 25 33.70 -0.47 -6.15
N ILE A 26 34.37 -0.26 -5.02
CA ILE A 26 34.37 -1.17 -3.86
C ILE A 26 32.94 -1.54 -3.40
N GLY A 27 32.02 -0.57 -3.31
CA GLY A 27 30.65 -0.83 -2.87
C GLY A 27 29.88 -1.78 -3.78
N LEU A 28 29.89 -1.52 -5.09
CA LEU A 28 29.22 -2.36 -6.08
C LEU A 28 29.86 -3.76 -6.17
N ASP A 29 31.18 -3.82 -6.16
CA ASP A 29 31.95 -5.08 -6.22
C ASP A 29 31.61 -6.00 -5.04
N LEU A 30 31.57 -5.46 -3.82
CA LEU A 30 31.24 -6.24 -2.62
C LEU A 30 29.82 -6.81 -2.67
N ILE A 31 28.84 -6.05 -3.16
CA ILE A 31 27.44 -6.50 -3.26
C ILE A 31 27.32 -7.61 -4.31
N LEU A 32 27.98 -7.45 -5.46
CA LEU A 32 27.96 -8.47 -6.52
C LEU A 32 28.71 -9.75 -6.11
N LEU A 33 29.81 -9.60 -5.37
CA LEU A 33 30.54 -10.73 -4.81
C LEU A 33 29.72 -11.50 -3.78
N ASP A 34 29.04 -10.80 -2.85
CA ASP A 34 28.15 -11.43 -1.88
C ASP A 34 27.02 -12.21 -2.57
N ALA A 35 26.41 -11.61 -3.61
CA ALA A 35 25.39 -12.27 -4.42
C ALA A 35 25.92 -13.54 -5.10
N ALA A 36 27.13 -13.50 -5.68
CA ALA A 36 27.76 -14.65 -6.33
C ALA A 36 28.10 -15.77 -5.34
N LEU A 37 28.53 -15.41 -4.12
CA LEU A 37 28.79 -16.38 -3.05
C LEU A 37 27.48 -16.99 -2.52
N ARG A 38 26.38 -16.24 -2.56
CA ARG A 38 25.08 -16.69 -2.07
C ARG A 38 24.32 -17.55 -3.09
N PHE A 39 24.39 -17.22 -4.37
CA PHE A 39 23.58 -17.83 -5.43
C PHE A 39 24.48 -18.45 -6.50
N LYS A 40 24.47 -19.78 -6.60
CA LYS A 40 25.34 -20.54 -7.52
C LYS A 40 25.18 -20.18 -9.00
N ASP A 41 23.98 -19.76 -9.39
CA ASP A 41 23.66 -19.40 -10.78
C ASP A 41 23.88 -17.89 -11.06
N PHE A 42 24.37 -17.13 -10.07
CA PHE A 42 24.70 -15.73 -10.22
C PHE A 42 26.13 -15.59 -10.75
N ASN A 43 26.24 -15.37 -12.07
CA ASN A 43 27.53 -15.20 -12.73
C ASN A 43 28.08 -13.81 -12.46
N TYR A 44 29.14 -13.75 -11.65
CA TYR A 44 29.90 -12.53 -11.37
C TYR A 44 31.33 -12.66 -11.86
N GLY A 45 31.83 -11.59 -12.47
CA GLY A 45 33.22 -11.49 -12.90
C GLY A 45 33.63 -10.05 -13.23
N PRO A 46 34.92 -9.83 -13.52
CA PRO A 46 35.46 -8.49 -13.77
C PRO A 46 34.77 -7.74 -14.91
N ASP A 47 34.35 -8.45 -15.96
CA ASP A 47 33.68 -7.85 -17.13
C ASP A 47 32.28 -7.34 -16.77
N VAL A 48 31.52 -8.11 -16.00
CA VAL A 48 30.18 -7.73 -15.50
C VAL A 48 30.29 -6.50 -14.60
N LEU A 49 31.30 -6.47 -13.72
CA LEU A 49 31.54 -5.31 -12.86
C LEU A 49 31.81 -4.05 -13.69
N LYS A 50 32.68 -4.17 -14.70
CA LYS A 50 33.03 -3.05 -15.58
C LYS A 50 31.81 -2.54 -16.36
N GLU A 51 30.99 -3.45 -16.90
CA GLU A 51 29.77 -3.10 -17.63
C GLU A 51 28.77 -2.36 -16.73
N GLU A 52 28.50 -2.85 -15.53
CA GLU A 52 27.60 -2.20 -14.59
C GLU A 52 28.14 -0.83 -14.16
N VAL A 53 29.44 -0.68 -13.89
CA VAL A 53 30.02 0.64 -13.58
C VAL A 53 29.75 1.66 -14.69
N GLU A 54 30.04 1.31 -15.94
CA GLU A 54 29.85 2.23 -17.08
C GLU A 54 28.38 2.58 -17.29
N LYS A 55 27.48 1.62 -17.08
CA LYS A 55 26.04 1.83 -17.13
C LYS A 55 25.56 2.78 -16.03
N TYR A 56 26.00 2.58 -14.79
CA TYR A 56 25.60 3.43 -13.66
C TYR A 56 26.22 4.83 -13.73
N LYS A 57 27.40 5.01 -14.33
CA LYS A 57 27.95 6.34 -14.63
C LYS A 57 27.00 7.14 -15.54
N ARG A 58 26.51 6.54 -16.63
CA ARG A 58 25.54 7.19 -17.54
C ARG A 58 24.23 7.52 -16.84
N TYR A 59 23.77 6.67 -15.92
CA TYR A 59 22.60 6.99 -15.10
C TYR A 59 22.88 8.14 -14.15
N GLY A 60 24.07 8.18 -13.56
CA GLY A 60 24.52 9.25 -12.70
C GLY A 60 24.49 10.61 -13.39
N GLU A 61 25.11 10.73 -14.56
CA GLU A 61 25.08 11.96 -15.39
C GLU A 61 23.63 12.41 -15.70
N ARG A 62 22.74 11.46 -15.99
CA ARG A 62 21.33 11.76 -16.29
C ARG A 62 20.53 12.17 -15.05
N LEU A 63 20.85 11.60 -13.89
CA LEU A 63 20.14 11.84 -12.64
C LEU A 63 20.65 13.09 -11.91
N GLU A 64 21.87 13.53 -12.19
CA GLU A 64 22.54 14.67 -11.55
C GLU A 64 21.64 15.90 -11.36
N PRO A 65 20.85 16.38 -12.36
CA PRO A 65 20.01 17.57 -12.19
C PRO A 65 18.82 17.39 -11.22
N PHE A 66 18.50 16.15 -10.84
CA PHE A 66 17.38 15.82 -9.95
C PHE A 66 17.83 15.54 -8.52
N ILE A 67 19.14 15.43 -8.26
CA ILE A 67 19.67 15.14 -6.94
C ILE A 67 19.63 16.41 -6.09
N ALA A 68 19.05 16.30 -4.89
CA ALA A 68 19.02 17.37 -3.91
C ALA A 68 19.02 16.78 -2.49
N ASP A 69 19.47 17.57 -1.52
CA ASP A 69 19.26 17.26 -0.10
C ASP A 69 17.77 17.28 0.19
N THR A 70 17.17 16.10 0.21
CA THR A 70 15.74 15.95 0.44
C THR A 70 15.38 16.43 1.85
N VAL A 71 16.25 16.25 2.85
CA VAL A 71 15.97 16.68 4.23
C VAL A 71 15.90 18.20 4.30
N HIS A 72 16.89 18.88 3.72
CA HIS A 72 16.93 20.34 3.65
C HIS A 72 15.75 20.90 2.85
N VAL A 73 15.53 20.40 1.63
CA VAL A 73 14.42 20.85 0.75
C VAL A 73 13.07 20.68 1.45
N MET A 74 12.87 19.56 2.13
CA MET A 74 11.65 19.29 2.88
C MET A 74 11.48 20.24 4.07
N ASN A 75 12.51 20.42 4.88
CA ASN A 75 12.46 21.29 6.06
C ASN A 75 12.28 22.77 5.66
N ASP A 76 12.95 23.22 4.61
CA ASP A 76 12.80 24.57 4.06
C ASP A 76 11.39 24.80 3.51
N ALA A 77 10.84 23.83 2.76
CA ALA A 77 9.47 23.90 2.28
C ALA A 77 8.43 23.98 3.43
N ILE A 78 8.63 23.21 4.51
CA ILE A 78 7.80 23.27 5.72
C ILE A 78 7.91 24.64 6.38
N ALA A 79 9.13 25.17 6.55
CA ALA A 79 9.37 26.49 7.13
C ALA A 79 8.70 27.61 6.33
N GLN A 80 8.67 27.48 5.01
CA GLN A 80 7.99 28.38 4.08
C GLN A 80 6.48 28.16 3.96
N LYS A 81 5.91 27.23 4.74
CA LYS A 81 4.47 26.87 4.73
C LYS A 81 3.96 26.42 3.35
N LYS A 82 4.82 25.79 2.55
CA LYS A 82 4.38 25.17 1.29
C LYS A 82 3.46 24.00 1.60
N ILE A 83 2.43 23.81 0.78
CA ILE A 83 1.56 22.62 0.85
C ILE A 83 2.34 21.45 0.28
N LEU A 84 2.52 20.42 1.10
CA LEU A 84 3.26 19.21 0.76
C LEU A 84 2.28 18.03 0.78
N GLU A 85 1.89 17.57 -0.40
CA GLU A 85 1.15 16.31 -0.55
C GLU A 85 2.15 15.15 -0.57
N LEU A 86 2.63 14.78 0.63
CA LEU A 86 3.54 13.66 0.82
C LEU A 86 2.95 12.62 1.76
N ILE A 87 3.33 11.37 1.54
CA ILE A 87 2.91 10.19 2.32
C ILE A 87 3.10 10.49 3.83
N PRO A 88 2.08 10.29 4.67
CA PRO A 88 2.00 11.08 5.89
C PRO A 88 2.58 10.31 7.08
N LEU A 89 3.65 10.84 7.68
CA LEU A 89 4.19 10.39 8.97
C LEU A 89 4.38 11.54 9.98
N LEU A 90 3.97 12.77 9.63
CA LEU A 90 4.08 13.93 10.51
C LEU A 90 2.75 14.20 11.23
N HIS A 91 2.83 14.42 12.54
CA HIS A 91 1.76 14.52 13.53
C HIS A 91 0.71 15.64 13.31
N HIS A 92 0.82 16.46 12.25
CA HIS A 92 -0.04 17.62 12.00
C HIS A 92 -0.80 17.58 10.66
N LEU A 93 -0.72 16.48 9.91
CA LEU A 93 -1.36 16.35 8.60
C LEU A 93 -2.70 15.64 8.67
N VAL A 94 -3.58 15.90 7.69
CA VAL A 94 -4.78 15.09 7.45
C VAL A 94 -4.31 13.74 6.90
N HIS A 95 -4.46 12.68 7.69
CA HIS A 95 -4.06 11.33 7.32
C HIS A 95 -5.25 10.61 6.69
N GLN A 96 -5.22 10.36 5.38
CA GLN A 96 -6.28 9.65 4.69
C GLN A 96 -5.86 8.21 4.35
N GLN A 97 -6.68 7.24 4.73
CA GLN A 97 -6.50 5.86 4.29
C GLN A 97 -7.37 5.56 3.07
N VAL A 98 -6.74 5.06 2.02
CA VAL A 98 -7.43 4.53 0.86
C VAL A 98 -7.92 3.13 1.19
N VAL A 99 -9.23 2.94 1.24
CA VAL A 99 -9.88 1.66 1.51
C VAL A 99 -10.69 1.28 0.29
N LYS A 100 -10.68 0.02 -0.11
CA LYS A 100 -11.56 -0.46 -1.17
C LYS A 100 -12.87 -0.92 -0.54
N ALA A 101 -14.00 -0.76 -1.21
CA ALA A 101 -15.31 -1.23 -0.74
C ALA A 101 -15.41 -2.77 -0.60
N TYR A 102 -14.35 -3.50 -0.92
CA TYR A 102 -14.22 -4.94 -0.72
C TYR A 102 -12.72 -5.25 -0.61
N THR A 103 -12.36 -6.38 -0.03
CA THR A 103 -10.95 -6.73 0.16
C THR A 103 -10.42 -7.49 -1.05
N THR A 104 -9.17 -7.23 -1.43
CA THR A 104 -8.46 -8.01 -2.45
C THR A 104 -7.08 -8.40 -1.98
N ARG A 105 -6.62 -9.60 -2.34
CA ARG A 105 -5.28 -10.07 -2.02
C ARG A 105 -4.59 -10.68 -3.23
N VAL A 106 -3.31 -10.40 -3.37
CA VAL A 106 -2.40 -11.08 -4.28
C VAL A 106 -1.57 -12.09 -3.46
N GLY A 107 -1.40 -13.29 -4.01
CA GLY A 107 -0.62 -14.34 -3.37
C GLY A 107 -1.40 -15.22 -2.39
N SER A 108 -0.68 -16.19 -1.83
CA SER A 108 -1.19 -17.16 -0.86
C SER A 108 -1.27 -16.57 0.55
N GLY A 109 -1.86 -17.34 1.47
CA GLY A 109 -1.97 -17.04 2.90
C GLY A 109 -3.41 -16.74 3.35
N PRO A 110 -3.60 -16.44 4.65
CA PRO A 110 -4.93 -16.40 5.27
C PRO A 110 -5.75 -15.18 4.83
N PHE A 111 -6.96 -15.39 4.33
CA PHE A 111 -7.85 -14.31 3.91
C PHE A 111 -9.22 -14.56 4.53
N PRO A 112 -9.46 -14.06 5.75
CA PRO A 112 -10.66 -14.40 6.53
C PRO A 112 -11.97 -14.12 5.79
N THR A 113 -12.02 -13.00 5.06
CA THR A 113 -13.19 -12.53 4.32
C THR A 113 -13.24 -12.97 2.87
N GLU A 114 -12.39 -13.93 2.46
CA GLU A 114 -12.37 -14.41 1.08
C GLU A 114 -13.70 -15.02 0.65
N ILE A 115 -14.16 -14.65 -0.55
CA ILE A 115 -15.35 -15.21 -1.16
C ILE A 115 -14.91 -16.19 -2.23
N LEU A 116 -15.17 -17.47 -2.00
CA LEU A 116 -15.02 -18.51 -3.01
C LEU A 116 -16.32 -18.63 -3.82
N GLY A 117 -16.20 -18.77 -5.14
CA GLY A 117 -17.33 -18.97 -6.05
C GLY A 117 -17.83 -17.70 -6.75
N SER A 118 -19.09 -17.74 -7.20
CA SER A 118 -19.63 -16.80 -8.21
C SER A 118 -19.62 -15.33 -7.79
N ILE A 119 -19.89 -15.03 -6.52
CA ILE A 119 -19.86 -13.64 -6.03
C ILE A 119 -18.42 -13.09 -6.04
N GLY A 120 -17.44 -13.90 -5.60
CA GLY A 120 -16.04 -13.52 -5.65
C GLY A 120 -15.55 -13.29 -7.07
N ASP A 121 -16.03 -14.11 -8.01
CA ASP A 121 -15.77 -13.93 -9.44
C ASP A 121 -16.41 -12.64 -9.99
N LEU A 122 -17.65 -12.35 -9.62
CA LEU A 122 -18.35 -11.11 -10.01
C LEU A 122 -17.57 -9.88 -9.57
N LEU A 123 -17.14 -9.83 -8.30
CA LEU A 123 -16.31 -8.73 -7.79
C LEU A 123 -14.99 -8.63 -8.53
N ARG A 124 -14.36 -9.76 -8.84
CA ARG A 124 -13.09 -9.81 -9.57
C ARG A 124 -13.23 -9.23 -10.97
N PHE A 125 -14.26 -9.64 -11.71
CA PHE A 125 -14.48 -9.18 -13.09
C PHE A 125 -14.89 -7.72 -13.13
N ALA A 126 -15.88 -7.31 -12.33
CA ALA A 126 -16.32 -5.91 -12.28
C ALA A 126 -15.18 -5.00 -11.83
N GLY A 127 -14.40 -5.42 -10.83
CA GLY A 127 -13.26 -4.67 -10.31
C GLY A 127 -12.00 -4.69 -11.16
N GLN A 128 -11.96 -5.48 -12.24
CA GLN A 128 -10.75 -5.77 -13.03
C GLN A 128 -9.57 -6.20 -12.13
N GLU A 129 -9.82 -7.10 -11.19
CA GLU A 129 -8.86 -7.52 -10.18
C GLU A 129 -7.93 -8.61 -10.71
N PHE A 130 -7.09 -8.21 -11.66
CA PHE A 130 -6.07 -9.04 -12.31
C PHE A 130 -4.69 -8.35 -12.25
N GLY A 131 -3.62 -9.13 -12.23
CA GLY A 131 -2.27 -8.58 -12.31
C GLY A 131 -1.98 -7.97 -13.69
N ASN A 132 -1.49 -6.73 -13.75
CA ASN A 132 -1.28 -6.02 -15.03
C ASN A 132 -0.29 -6.74 -15.97
N ILE A 133 0.75 -7.38 -15.42
CA ILE A 133 1.77 -8.09 -16.20
C ILE A 133 1.38 -9.56 -16.40
N THR A 134 1.05 -10.24 -15.30
CA THR A 134 0.87 -11.71 -15.31
C THR A 134 -0.54 -12.15 -15.68
N GLY A 135 -1.52 -11.24 -15.69
CA GLY A 135 -2.94 -11.55 -15.87
C GLY A 135 -3.53 -12.39 -14.74
N ARG A 136 -2.78 -12.70 -13.67
CA ARG A 136 -3.24 -13.62 -12.63
C ARG A 136 -4.41 -13.01 -11.84
N PRO A 137 -5.49 -13.78 -11.59
CA PRO A 137 -6.62 -13.30 -10.83
C PRO A 137 -6.22 -12.99 -9.38
N ARG A 138 -6.72 -11.90 -8.83
CA ARG A 138 -6.62 -11.60 -7.40
C ARG A 138 -7.75 -12.29 -6.65
N ARG A 139 -7.45 -12.71 -5.43
CA ARG A 139 -8.46 -13.21 -4.48
C ARG A 139 -9.31 -12.03 -4.05
N CYS A 140 -10.62 -12.21 -4.02
CA CYS A 140 -11.59 -11.18 -3.68
C CYS A 140 -12.41 -11.62 -2.47
N GLY A 141 -12.72 -10.68 -1.61
CA GLY A 141 -13.43 -10.92 -0.37
C GLY A 141 -14.24 -9.71 0.07
N TRP A 142 -15.11 -9.89 1.05
CA TRP A 142 -15.87 -8.79 1.63
C TRP A 142 -14.94 -7.78 2.33
N LEU A 143 -15.45 -6.57 2.57
CA LEU A 143 -14.71 -5.59 3.36
C LEU A 143 -14.49 -6.14 4.78
N ASP A 144 -13.23 -6.16 5.20
CA ASP A 144 -12.81 -6.67 6.49
C ASP A 144 -12.67 -5.53 7.51
N ILE A 145 -13.68 -5.39 8.35
CA ILE A 145 -13.77 -4.30 9.31
C ILE A 145 -12.78 -4.50 10.47
N VAL A 146 -12.47 -5.74 10.84
CA VAL A 146 -11.50 -6.04 11.91
C VAL A 146 -10.09 -5.65 11.46
N ALA A 147 -9.70 -6.02 10.24
CA ALA A 147 -8.43 -5.63 9.65
C ALA A 147 -8.34 -4.11 9.41
N LEU A 148 -9.42 -3.49 8.93
CA LEU A 148 -9.48 -2.04 8.73
C LEU A 148 -9.30 -1.29 10.05
N LYS A 149 -10.02 -1.69 11.11
CA LYS A 149 -9.91 -1.08 12.44
C LYS A 149 -8.47 -1.17 12.98
N TYR A 150 -7.83 -2.32 12.81
CA TYR A 150 -6.43 -2.51 13.19
C TYR A 150 -5.48 -1.60 12.41
N SER A 151 -5.68 -1.46 11.09
CA SER A 151 -4.91 -0.53 10.25
C SER A 151 -5.08 0.94 10.70
N CYS A 152 -6.31 1.35 11.03
CA CYS A 152 -6.57 2.69 11.57
C CYS A 152 -5.86 2.95 12.91
N GLN A 153 -5.81 1.94 13.79
CA GLN A 153 -5.12 2.05 15.08
C GLN A 153 -3.60 2.21 14.92
N ILE A 154 -2.99 1.55 13.93
CA ILE A 154 -1.54 1.65 13.69
C ILE A 154 -1.16 3.04 13.15
N ASN A 155 -1.96 3.56 12.22
CA ASN A 155 -1.55 4.72 11.41
C ASN A 155 -2.19 6.04 11.85
N GLY A 156 -3.25 6.01 12.67
CA GLY A 156 -3.89 7.23 13.19
C GLY A 156 -4.61 8.06 12.11
N PHE A 157 -5.28 7.41 11.15
CA PHE A 157 -5.99 8.10 10.08
C PHE A 157 -7.10 9.01 10.59
N SER A 158 -7.27 10.18 9.99
CA SER A 158 -8.33 11.15 10.27
C SER A 158 -9.52 11.05 9.32
N ALA A 159 -9.35 10.40 8.15
CA ALA A 159 -10.41 10.14 7.19
C ALA A 159 -10.13 8.90 6.34
N LEU A 160 -11.18 8.35 5.72
CA LEU A 160 -11.07 7.28 4.73
C LEU A 160 -11.49 7.78 3.34
N ASN A 161 -10.79 7.30 2.32
CA ASN A 161 -11.22 7.36 0.92
C ASN A 161 -11.70 5.96 0.52
N LEU A 162 -13.03 5.77 0.49
CA LEU A 162 -13.65 4.51 0.10
C LEU A 162 -13.76 4.42 -1.43
N THR A 163 -12.92 3.59 -2.02
CA THR A 163 -12.75 3.41 -3.46
C THR A 163 -13.51 2.21 -3.99
N LYS A 164 -13.79 2.21 -5.30
CA LYS A 164 -14.47 1.13 -6.02
C LYS A 164 -15.85 0.76 -5.45
N LEU A 165 -16.57 1.74 -4.92
CA LEU A 165 -17.93 1.54 -4.40
C LEU A 165 -18.88 1.08 -5.52
N ASP A 166 -18.69 1.61 -6.73
CA ASP A 166 -19.44 1.28 -7.94
C ASP A 166 -19.45 -0.22 -8.28
N ILE A 167 -18.41 -0.97 -7.87
CA ILE A 167 -18.30 -2.41 -8.11
C ILE A 167 -19.39 -3.21 -7.37
N LEU A 168 -19.96 -2.67 -6.30
CA LEU A 168 -21.01 -3.33 -5.52
C LEU A 168 -22.43 -3.09 -6.08
N SER A 169 -22.59 -2.31 -7.15
CA SER A 169 -23.86 -1.73 -7.62
C SER A 169 -24.89 -2.68 -8.21
N ASN A 170 -24.58 -3.97 -8.32
CA ASN A 170 -25.48 -4.99 -8.86
C ASN A 170 -25.72 -6.15 -7.88
N LEU A 171 -25.38 -5.96 -6.60
CA LEU A 171 -25.59 -6.97 -5.56
C LEU A 171 -26.92 -6.75 -4.84
N ASP A 172 -27.60 -7.83 -4.45
CA ASP A 172 -28.82 -7.76 -3.63
C ASP A 172 -28.48 -7.50 -2.16
N GLU A 173 -27.42 -8.15 -1.69
CA GLU A 173 -26.91 -8.07 -0.33
C GLU A 173 -25.39 -7.94 -0.36
N ILE A 174 -24.86 -7.20 0.61
CA ILE A 174 -23.42 -6.99 0.78
C ILE A 174 -23.07 -7.37 2.22
N GLN A 175 -21.99 -8.12 2.41
CA GLN A 175 -21.54 -8.50 3.75
C GLN A 175 -20.33 -7.68 4.19
N LEU A 176 -20.24 -7.44 5.49
CA LEU A 176 -19.12 -6.79 6.17
C LEU A 176 -18.58 -7.73 7.24
N GLY A 177 -17.30 -8.07 7.21
CA GLY A 177 -16.67 -8.92 8.23
C GLY A 177 -16.38 -8.12 9.49
N VAL A 178 -17.29 -8.16 10.47
CA VAL A 178 -17.30 -7.22 11.63
C VAL A 178 -16.63 -7.77 12.89
N SER A 179 -16.48 -9.08 13.00
CA SER A 179 -15.92 -9.74 14.17
C SER A 179 -15.26 -11.05 13.77
N TYR A 180 -14.26 -11.47 14.55
CA TYR A 180 -13.57 -12.74 14.39
C TYR A 180 -13.81 -13.63 15.61
N LYS A 181 -14.04 -14.91 15.36
CA LYS A 181 -14.17 -15.94 16.39
C LYS A 181 -13.27 -17.13 16.06
N LEU A 182 -12.82 -17.81 17.11
CA LEU A 182 -12.19 -19.12 16.97
C LEU A 182 -13.25 -20.20 16.68
N ALA A 183 -12.80 -21.40 16.33
CA ALA A 183 -13.67 -22.54 16.09
C ALA A 183 -14.57 -22.90 17.30
N ASP A 184 -14.11 -22.63 18.52
CA ASP A 184 -14.87 -22.83 19.76
C ASP A 184 -15.84 -21.67 20.10
N GLY A 185 -15.91 -20.65 19.24
CA GLY A 185 -16.74 -19.46 19.42
C GLY A 185 -16.09 -18.34 20.24
N THR A 186 -14.88 -18.52 20.75
CA THR A 186 -14.16 -17.51 21.53
C THR A 186 -13.90 -16.26 20.66
N PRO A 187 -14.32 -15.05 21.11
CA PRO A 187 -14.12 -13.83 20.35
C PRO A 187 -12.65 -13.41 20.33
N VAL A 188 -12.16 -13.00 19.16
CA VAL A 188 -10.80 -12.47 18.98
C VAL A 188 -10.87 -10.94 19.04
N LYS A 189 -10.13 -10.35 19.98
CA LYS A 189 -10.26 -8.91 20.33
C LYS A 189 -9.72 -7.96 19.25
N SER A 190 -8.70 -8.38 18.51
CA SER A 190 -8.00 -7.55 17.51
C SER A 190 -7.44 -8.43 16.40
N PHE A 191 -6.97 -7.83 15.30
CA PHE A 191 -6.33 -8.57 14.24
C PHE A 191 -5.10 -9.35 14.77
N PRO A 192 -5.04 -10.68 14.61
CA PRO A 192 -3.96 -11.49 15.18
C PRO A 192 -2.70 -11.50 14.32
N SER A 193 -1.55 -11.65 14.97
CA SER A 193 -0.24 -11.76 14.31
C SER A 193 0.14 -13.20 13.90
N ASP A 194 -0.48 -14.22 14.51
CA ASP A 194 -0.24 -15.63 14.16
C ASP A 194 -1.05 -16.01 12.90
N LEU A 195 -0.33 -16.42 11.84
CA LEU A 195 -0.93 -16.87 10.58
C LEU A 195 -1.83 -18.10 10.76
N ARG A 196 -1.45 -19.05 11.63
CA ARG A 196 -2.26 -20.25 11.87
C ARG A 196 -3.57 -19.91 12.54
N LEU A 197 -3.55 -18.89 13.41
CA LEU A 197 -4.77 -18.39 14.04
C LEU A 197 -5.68 -17.75 12.99
N LEU A 198 -5.12 -16.91 12.11
CA LEU A 198 -5.88 -16.28 11.01
C LEU A 198 -6.56 -17.29 10.08
N GLU A 199 -5.93 -18.45 9.81
CA GLU A 199 -6.51 -19.51 8.96
C GLU A 199 -7.70 -20.22 9.61
N GLN A 200 -7.79 -20.19 10.94
CA GLN A 200 -8.81 -20.89 11.72
C GLN A 200 -9.96 -19.97 12.15
N LEU A 201 -9.93 -18.70 11.74
CA LEU A 201 -10.95 -17.74 12.13
C LEU A 201 -12.25 -17.98 11.39
N ASN A 202 -13.34 -17.97 12.15
CA ASN A 202 -14.67 -17.78 11.65
C ASN A 202 -14.99 -16.29 11.68
N VAL A 203 -15.34 -15.73 10.52
CA VAL A 203 -15.77 -14.34 10.40
C VAL A 203 -17.26 -14.24 10.68
N GLU A 204 -17.64 -13.32 11.55
CA GLU A 204 -19.03 -12.91 11.70
C GLU A 204 -19.33 -11.76 10.77
N TYR A 205 -20.38 -11.92 9.97
CA TYR A 205 -20.78 -10.96 8.95
C TYR A 205 -22.00 -10.18 9.38
N GLU A 206 -21.98 -8.88 9.11
CA GLU A 206 -23.18 -8.05 9.07
C GLU A 206 -23.62 -7.91 7.61
N VAL A 207 -24.91 -8.14 7.35
CA VAL A 207 -25.51 -8.02 6.02
C VAL A 207 -26.19 -6.65 5.89
N VAL A 208 -25.85 -5.92 4.84
CA VAL A 208 -26.49 -4.65 4.48
C VAL A 208 -27.13 -4.78 3.09
N PRO A 209 -28.25 -4.07 2.84
CA PRO A 209 -28.89 -4.11 1.53
C PRO A 209 -27.94 -3.58 0.46
N GLY A 210 -27.88 -4.29 -0.67
CA GLY A 210 -27.22 -3.79 -1.86
C GLY A 210 -28.06 -2.74 -2.58
N TRP A 211 -27.53 -2.27 -3.71
CA TRP A 211 -28.26 -1.41 -4.64
C TRP A 211 -28.16 -2.01 -6.04
N LYS A 212 -29.14 -1.69 -6.89
CA LYS A 212 -29.27 -2.20 -8.27
C LYS A 212 -29.30 -1.02 -9.24
N SER A 213 -28.31 -0.15 -9.12
CA SER A 213 -28.24 1.10 -9.89
C SER A 213 -26.80 1.53 -10.09
N ASP A 214 -26.43 1.92 -11.30
CA ASP A 214 -25.11 2.47 -11.58
C ASP A 214 -24.91 3.80 -10.86
N ILE A 215 -23.75 3.93 -10.20
CA ILE A 215 -23.32 5.14 -9.48
C ILE A 215 -22.04 5.76 -10.05
N SER A 216 -21.50 5.24 -11.16
CA SER A 216 -20.20 5.66 -11.74
C SER A 216 -20.15 7.17 -12.09
N CYS A 217 -21.28 7.75 -12.45
CA CYS A 217 -21.43 9.16 -12.80
C CYS A 217 -21.84 10.07 -11.62
N VAL A 218 -22.09 9.52 -10.43
CA VAL A 218 -22.51 10.32 -9.27
C VAL A 218 -21.37 11.24 -8.81
N ARG A 219 -21.71 12.51 -8.50
CA ARG A 219 -20.76 13.53 -8.03
C ARG A 219 -21.11 14.16 -6.69
N ASN A 220 -22.37 14.07 -6.25
CA ASN A 220 -22.79 14.50 -4.92
C ASN A 220 -23.15 13.29 -4.05
N TYR A 221 -22.77 13.33 -2.77
CA TYR A 221 -23.11 12.27 -1.82
C TYR A 221 -24.63 12.10 -1.66
N SER A 222 -25.39 13.19 -1.77
CA SER A 222 -26.86 13.18 -1.71
C SER A 222 -27.52 12.35 -2.81
N ASP A 223 -26.84 12.20 -3.94
CA ASP A 223 -27.37 11.56 -5.15
C ASP A 223 -27.09 10.05 -5.17
N LEU A 224 -26.29 9.56 -4.21
CA LEU A 224 -26.11 8.12 -4.01
C LEU A 224 -27.42 7.46 -3.56
N PRO A 225 -27.68 6.21 -4.03
CA PRO A 225 -28.75 5.39 -3.49
C PRO A 225 -28.67 5.31 -1.96
N LYS A 226 -29.82 5.27 -1.30
CA LYS A 226 -29.87 5.21 0.17
C LYS A 226 -29.07 4.03 0.73
N ALA A 227 -29.16 2.86 0.10
CA ALA A 227 -28.40 1.67 0.48
C ALA A 227 -26.87 1.86 0.35
N ALA A 228 -26.41 2.56 -0.71
CA ALA A 228 -25.00 2.89 -0.89
C ALA A 228 -24.48 3.82 0.22
N ARG A 229 -25.27 4.83 0.61
CA ARG A 229 -24.91 5.71 1.74
C ARG A 229 -24.85 4.95 3.07
N GLN A 230 -25.82 4.08 3.31
CA GLN A 230 -25.84 3.22 4.51
C GLN A 230 -24.61 2.30 4.56
N TYR A 231 -24.19 1.77 3.40
CA TYR A 231 -22.94 1.00 3.30
C TYR A 231 -21.71 1.83 3.70
N VAL A 232 -21.60 3.07 3.20
CA VAL A 232 -20.50 3.99 3.54
C VAL A 232 -20.50 4.30 5.04
N GLU A 233 -21.64 4.70 5.59
CA GLU A 233 -21.82 5.05 7.00
C GLU A 233 -21.52 3.86 7.93
N ARG A 234 -21.88 2.63 7.51
CA ARG A 234 -21.61 1.42 8.30
C ARG A 234 -20.15 0.98 8.23
N SER A 235 -19.51 1.17 7.07
CA SER A 235 -18.09 0.84 6.84
C SER A 235 -17.15 1.78 7.60
N TYR A 236 -17.61 2.99 7.91
CA TYR A 236 -16.84 4.04 8.58
C TYR A 236 -17.56 4.58 9.83
N PRO A 237 -17.47 3.90 10.97
CA PRO A 237 -17.91 4.51 12.20
C PRO A 237 -16.85 5.52 12.67
N LEU A 238 -17.26 6.79 12.67
CA LEU A 238 -16.48 7.99 12.99
C LEU A 238 -15.63 7.88 14.28
N HIS A 239 -16.00 7.02 15.23
CA HIS A 239 -15.25 6.85 16.47
C HIS A 239 -13.87 6.17 16.29
N TRP A 240 -13.60 5.48 15.16
CA TRP A 240 -12.29 4.84 14.95
C TRP A 240 -11.17 5.83 14.64
N CYS A 241 -11.48 6.95 14.00
CA CYS A 241 -10.51 7.96 13.59
C CYS A 241 -10.39 9.13 14.59
N TRP A 242 -11.34 9.25 15.52
CA TRP A 242 -11.40 10.35 16.50
C TRP A 242 -11.19 9.90 17.95
N ALA A 243 -11.05 8.60 18.22
CA ALA A 243 -10.62 8.11 19.52
C ALA A 243 -9.13 8.41 19.73
N ARG A 244 -8.80 9.68 19.95
CA ARG A 244 -7.56 10.02 20.65
C ARG A 244 -7.70 9.52 22.09
N PRO A 245 -6.73 8.77 22.65
CA PRO A 245 -6.67 8.56 24.09
C PRO A 245 -6.56 9.89 24.85
#